data_AF-X1API2-F1
#
_entry.id   AF-X1API2-F1
#
_cell.length_a   1.000
_cell.length_b   1.000
_cell.length_c   1.000
_cell.angle_alpha   90.00
_cell.angle_beta   90.00
_cell.angle_gamma   90.00
#
_symmetry.space_group_name_H-M   'P 1'
#
loop_
_entity.id
_entity.type
_entity.pdbx_description
1 polymer ?
#
loop_
_entity_poly.entity_id
_entity_poly.type
_entity_poly.pdbx_seq_one_letter_code
_entity_poly.pdbx_strand_id
1 'polypeptide(L)'
;MEKMVVEYKVEIRDASHIWGKTTGEAQKIIKKELDDKLVHISQIGPGGENLVRYACVINDLRSAAGRTGMGAVMGSKNLKAVVVRGNKRVKVANKEKLRDVRNSFSDSYLKYFKDFFSHGTGGGAMEMFASMGNLPTRNFKAGGIGSVKALDPQINKEEIDL
;
A
#
# COMPACT_ATOMS: atom_id res chain seq x y z
N MET A 1 29.53 28.68 4.83
CA MET A 1 28.68 27.58 4.35
C MET A 1 27.32 27.74 5.05
N GLU A 2 26.41 28.46 4.41
CA GLU A 2 25.12 28.86 4.99
C GLU A 2 24.28 27.63 5.33
N LYS A 3 23.87 27.50 6.59
CA LYS A 3 22.87 26.53 7.01
C LYS A 3 21.53 26.99 6.44
N MET A 4 21.08 26.32 5.38
CA MET A 4 19.69 26.41 4.93
C MET A 4 18.79 25.95 6.09
N VAL A 5 18.23 26.90 6.83
CA VAL A 5 17.21 26.64 7.84
C VAL A 5 15.95 26.24 7.10
N VAL A 6 15.58 24.97 7.20
CA VAL A 6 14.34 24.49 6.62
C VAL A 6 13.30 24.42 7.72
N GLU A 7 12.30 25.28 7.65
CA GLU A 7 11.15 25.21 8.53
C GLU A 7 10.32 23.96 8.22
N TYR A 8 9.98 23.22 9.26
CA TYR A 8 9.03 22.12 9.19
C TYR A 8 7.67 22.66 9.61
N LYS A 9 6.70 22.66 8.70
CA LYS A 9 5.31 22.92 9.08
C LYS A 9 4.66 21.60 9.52
N VAL A 10 4.27 21.54 10.78
CA VAL A 10 3.52 20.42 11.36
C VAL A 10 2.28 20.99 12.02
N GLU A 11 1.12 20.43 11.73
CA GLU A 11 -0.16 20.88 12.27
C GLU A 11 -1.08 19.68 12.50
N ILE A 12 -1.98 19.80 13.47
CA ILE A 12 -3.08 18.87 13.71
C ILE A 12 -4.33 19.56 13.18
N ARG A 13 -5.06 18.90 12.27
CA ARG A 13 -6.30 19.41 11.70
C ARG A 13 -7.48 18.60 12.19
N ASP A 14 -8.62 19.26 12.35
CA ASP A 14 -9.88 18.54 12.56
C ASP A 14 -10.17 17.64 11.35
N ALA A 15 -10.65 16.45 11.64
CA ALA A 15 -10.98 15.43 10.64
C ALA A 15 -12.43 14.95 10.80
N SER A 16 -13.26 15.67 11.56
CA SER A 16 -14.63 15.26 11.88
C SER A 16 -15.50 15.11 10.63
N HIS A 17 -15.25 15.94 9.61
CA HIS A 17 -15.95 15.90 8.32
C HIS A 17 -15.59 14.70 7.43
N ILE A 18 -14.44 14.06 7.67
CA ILE A 18 -14.00 12.85 6.97
C ILE A 18 -14.08 11.58 7.83
N TRP A 19 -14.45 11.70 9.11
CA TRP A 19 -14.73 10.56 9.98
C TRP A 19 -15.96 9.78 9.45
N GLY A 20 -15.93 8.45 9.52
CA GLY A 20 -16.96 7.58 8.94
C GLY A 20 -16.83 7.34 7.43
N LYS A 21 -15.97 8.09 6.73
CA LYS A 21 -15.74 7.90 5.28
C LYS A 21 -14.82 6.74 4.99
N THR A 22 -15.07 6.06 3.86
CA THR A 22 -14.13 5.07 3.32
C THR A 22 -12.79 5.74 2.98
N THR A 23 -11.71 4.96 2.92
CA THR A 23 -10.37 5.50 2.62
C THR A 23 -10.31 6.20 1.27
N GLY A 24 -11.10 5.72 0.27
CA GLY A 24 -11.18 6.35 -1.05
C GLY A 24 -11.80 7.75 -1.01
N GLU A 25 -12.95 7.87 -0.32
CA GLU A 25 -13.65 9.15 -0.14
C GLU A 25 -12.82 10.14 0.68
N ALA A 26 -12.27 9.69 1.82
CA ALA A 26 -11.43 10.53 2.67
C ALA A 26 -10.19 11.03 1.91
N GLN A 27 -9.52 10.18 1.13
CA GLN A 27 -8.38 10.59 0.28
C GLN A 27 -8.76 11.67 -0.72
N LYS A 28 -9.93 11.53 -1.37
CA LYS A 28 -10.41 12.50 -2.36
C LYS A 28 -10.66 13.86 -1.71
N ILE A 29 -11.25 13.88 -0.51
CA ILE A 29 -11.51 15.11 0.26
C ILE A 29 -10.19 15.75 0.69
N ILE A 30 -9.28 14.99 1.31
CA ILE A 30 -7.96 15.48 1.75
C ILE A 30 -7.18 16.10 0.59
N LYS A 31 -7.10 15.41 -0.56
CA LYS A 31 -6.38 15.92 -1.74
C LYS A 31 -7.01 17.19 -2.30
N LYS A 32 -8.35 17.31 -2.26
CA LYS A 32 -9.06 18.51 -2.69
C LYS A 32 -8.80 19.69 -1.74
N GLU A 33 -8.79 19.46 -0.44
CA GLU A 33 -8.55 20.50 0.58
C GLU A 33 -7.11 21.03 0.58
N LEU A 34 -6.14 20.16 0.29
CA LEU A 34 -4.73 20.53 0.23
C LEU A 34 -4.31 21.09 -1.13
N ASP A 35 -5.09 20.82 -2.18
CA ASP A 35 -4.78 21.16 -3.57
C ASP A 35 -3.34 20.81 -4.00
N ASP A 36 -2.80 19.71 -3.45
CA ASP A 36 -1.44 19.24 -3.72
C ASP A 36 -1.47 17.76 -4.08
N LYS A 37 -1.09 17.44 -5.32
CA LYS A 37 -1.06 16.08 -5.85
C LYS A 37 0.11 15.24 -5.36
N LEU A 38 1.13 15.88 -4.77
CA LEU A 38 2.38 15.26 -4.33
C LEU A 38 2.35 14.90 -2.83
N VAL A 39 1.20 15.05 -2.17
CA VAL A 39 0.99 14.54 -0.81
C VAL A 39 0.79 13.03 -0.83
N HIS A 40 1.33 12.37 0.19
CA HIS A 40 1.12 10.96 0.48
C HIS A 40 0.30 10.82 1.75
N ILE A 41 -0.67 9.91 1.74
CA ILE A 41 -1.69 9.79 2.79
C ILE A 41 -1.67 8.38 3.37
N SER A 42 -1.46 8.28 4.69
CA SER A 42 -1.67 7.05 5.48
C SER A 42 -2.91 7.24 6.34
N GLN A 43 -3.92 6.39 6.21
CA GLN A 43 -5.24 6.64 6.79
C GLN A 43 -5.97 5.36 7.21
N ILE A 44 -6.99 5.53 8.05
CA ILE A 44 -7.92 4.46 8.45
C ILE A 44 -9.29 4.66 7.81
N GLY A 45 -9.98 3.55 7.54
CA GLY A 45 -11.41 3.54 7.23
C GLY A 45 -12.27 3.25 8.47
N PRO A 46 -13.58 3.00 8.29
CA PRO A 46 -14.50 2.71 9.38
C PRO A 46 -14.09 1.54 10.27
N GLY A 47 -13.33 0.57 9.75
CA GLY A 47 -12.79 -0.52 10.56
C GLY A 47 -11.82 -0.05 11.64
N GLY A 48 -10.97 0.94 11.35
CA GLY A 48 -10.07 1.52 12.34
C GLY A 48 -10.81 2.38 13.36
N GLU A 49 -11.75 3.19 12.88
CA GLU A 49 -12.61 4.06 13.70
C GLU A 49 -13.44 3.26 14.71
N ASN A 50 -13.94 2.08 14.30
CA ASN A 50 -14.72 1.17 15.14
C ASN A 50 -13.86 0.11 15.88
N LEU A 51 -12.54 0.29 15.94
CA LEU A 51 -11.61 -0.56 16.69
C LEU A 51 -11.65 -2.05 16.32
N VAL A 52 -11.91 -2.37 15.04
CA VAL A 52 -11.84 -3.75 14.56
C VAL A 52 -10.43 -4.29 14.76
N ARG A 53 -10.27 -5.42 15.45
CA ARG A 53 -8.97 -5.95 15.89
C ARG A 53 -7.96 -6.22 14.77
N TYR A 54 -8.43 -6.34 13.53
CA TYR A 54 -7.62 -6.54 12.33
C TYR A 54 -7.68 -5.35 11.36
N ALA A 55 -8.09 -4.16 11.83
CA ALA A 55 -8.14 -2.96 11.02
C ALA A 55 -6.76 -2.57 10.49
N CYS A 56 -6.73 -2.18 9.22
CA CYS A 56 -5.53 -1.80 8.48
C CYS A 56 -5.28 -0.29 8.55
N VAL A 57 -4.03 0.12 8.34
CA VAL A 57 -3.70 1.46 7.83
C VAL A 57 -3.46 1.35 6.33
N ILE A 58 -4.12 2.20 5.55
CA ILE A 58 -4.06 2.22 4.09
C ILE A 58 -3.25 3.42 3.61
N ASN A 59 -2.27 3.16 2.76
CA ASN A 59 -1.36 4.15 2.19
C ASN A 59 -1.69 4.35 0.70
N ASP A 60 -2.09 5.58 0.35
CA ASP A 60 -2.45 6.01 -1.02
C ASP A 60 -3.39 5.08 -1.79
N LEU A 61 -4.20 4.27 -1.08
CA LEU A 61 -5.06 3.21 -1.63
C LEU A 61 -4.32 2.08 -2.37
N ARG A 62 -2.99 2.00 -2.24
CA ARG A 62 -2.15 1.03 -2.96
C ARG A 62 -1.47 0.02 -2.05
N SER A 63 -1.22 0.39 -0.80
CA SER A 63 -0.50 -0.46 0.14
C SER A 63 -1.19 -0.44 1.49
N ALA A 64 -1.05 -1.54 2.24
CA ALA A 64 -1.68 -1.68 3.54
C ALA A 64 -0.67 -2.16 4.59
N ALA A 65 -0.59 -1.47 5.73
CA ALA A 65 -0.15 -2.09 6.98
C ALA A 65 -1.36 -2.87 7.53
N GLY A 66 -1.56 -4.08 6.99
CA GLY A 66 -2.85 -4.78 7.06
C GLY A 66 -3.00 -5.86 8.12
N ARG A 67 -2.02 -6.03 9.00
CA ARG A 67 -2.03 -7.05 10.06
C ARG A 67 -1.88 -6.41 11.43
N THR A 68 -2.06 -7.22 12.48
CA THR A 68 -1.85 -6.87 13.89
C THR A 68 -2.68 -5.69 14.43
N GLY A 69 -3.69 -5.23 13.69
CA GLY A 69 -4.66 -4.25 14.19
C GLY A 69 -4.13 -2.82 14.31
N MET A 70 -3.09 -2.44 13.57
CA MET A 70 -2.51 -1.08 13.66
C MET A 70 -3.52 0.01 13.30
N GLY A 71 -4.50 -0.27 12.44
CA GLY A 71 -5.60 0.64 12.15
C GLY A 71 -6.50 0.89 13.36
N ALA A 72 -6.70 -0.10 14.23
CA ALA A 72 -7.48 0.07 15.46
C ALA A 72 -6.73 0.93 16.49
N VAL A 73 -5.41 0.77 16.59
CA VAL A 73 -4.58 1.61 17.45
C VAL A 73 -4.60 3.07 17.00
N MET A 74 -4.58 3.31 15.68
CA MET A 74 -4.71 4.65 15.10
C MET A 74 -6.09 5.25 15.37
N GLY A 75 -7.16 4.45 15.21
CA GLY A 75 -8.54 4.85 15.52
C GLY A 75 -8.79 5.13 16.99
N SER A 76 -8.20 4.36 17.92
CA SER A 76 -8.32 4.58 19.37
C SER A 76 -7.70 5.89 19.84
N LYS A 77 -6.94 6.57 18.98
CA LYS A 77 -6.33 7.88 19.22
C LYS A 77 -7.08 9.00 18.48
N ASN A 78 -8.26 8.73 17.93
CA ASN A 78 -9.02 9.65 17.08
C ASN A 78 -8.19 10.22 15.92
N LEU A 79 -7.23 9.44 15.40
CA LEU A 79 -6.36 9.87 14.31
C LEU A 79 -6.85 9.29 12.99
N LYS A 80 -7.49 10.12 12.15
CA LYS A 80 -8.04 9.65 10.86
C LYS A 80 -6.97 9.41 9.80
N ALA A 81 -6.01 10.31 9.68
CA ALA A 81 -4.99 10.28 8.64
C ALA A 81 -3.71 11.00 9.07
N VAL A 82 -2.58 10.57 8.51
CA VAL A 82 -1.31 11.27 8.49
C VAL A 82 -1.00 11.61 7.04
N VAL A 83 -0.81 12.90 6.78
CA VAL A 83 -0.53 13.41 5.42
C VAL A 83 0.86 14.00 5.40
N VAL A 84 1.67 13.59 4.44
CA VAL A 84 3.07 14.01 4.33
C VAL A 84 3.35 14.56 2.94
N ARG A 85 4.01 15.72 2.90
CA ARG A 85 4.54 16.33 1.68
C ARG A 85 6.06 16.51 1.81
N GLY A 86 6.84 15.69 1.11
CA GLY A 86 8.30 15.76 1.14
C GLY A 86 8.90 16.46 -0.08
N ASN A 87 9.77 17.44 0.11
CA ASN A 87 10.49 18.13 -0.98
C ASN A 87 12.02 18.04 -0.86
N LYS A 88 12.54 17.31 0.14
CA LYS A 88 13.98 17.16 0.39
C LYS A 88 14.56 15.96 -0.33
N ARG A 89 15.80 16.10 -0.80
CA ARG A 89 16.60 14.98 -1.28
C ARG A 89 17.23 14.24 -0.10
N VAL A 90 17.16 12.92 -0.13
CA VAL A 90 17.86 12.06 0.83
C VAL A 90 19.36 12.13 0.55
N LYS A 91 20.16 12.38 1.60
CA LYS A 91 21.63 12.33 1.49
C LYS A 91 22.07 10.88 1.38
N VAL A 92 22.84 10.58 0.33
CA VAL A 92 23.39 9.24 0.09
C VAL A 92 24.90 9.32 0.28
N ALA A 93 25.45 8.46 1.15
CA ALA A 93 26.87 8.44 1.49
C ALA A 93 27.77 8.13 0.28
N ASN A 94 27.38 7.15 -0.54
CA ASN A 94 28.07 6.81 -1.79
C ASN A 94 27.03 6.61 -2.91
N LYS A 95 26.90 7.61 -3.78
CA LYS A 95 25.92 7.60 -4.88
C LYS A 95 26.28 6.61 -5.98
N GLU A 96 27.57 6.42 -6.24
CA GLU A 96 28.06 5.49 -7.27
C GLU A 96 27.76 4.05 -6.87
N LYS A 97 28.13 3.66 -5.65
CA LYS A 97 27.83 2.33 -5.11
C LYS A 97 26.32 2.04 -5.08
N LEU A 98 25.48 3.03 -4.74
CA LEU A 98 24.02 2.87 -4.81
C LEU A 98 23.55 2.60 -6.25
N ARG A 99 24.11 3.32 -7.23
CA ARG A 99 23.81 3.11 -8.66
C ARG A 99 24.22 1.72 -9.11
N ASP A 100 25.40 1.25 -8.71
CA ASP A 100 25.92 -0.06 -9.09
C ASP A 100 25.08 -1.19 -8.50
N VAL A 101 24.71 -1.10 -7.22
CA VAL A 101 23.80 -2.05 -6.57
C VAL A 101 22.43 -2.05 -7.25
N ARG A 102 21.88 -0.87 -7.57
CA ARG A 102 20.61 -0.76 -8.29
C ARG A 102 20.68 -1.46 -9.64
N ASN A 103 21.72 -1.20 -10.43
CA ASN A 103 21.86 -1.80 -11.76
C ASN A 103 22.03 -3.32 -11.66
N SER A 104 22.90 -3.79 -10.77
CA SER A 104 23.09 -5.23 -10.52
C SER A 104 21.78 -5.92 -10.11
N PHE A 105 21.00 -5.30 -9.22
CA PHE A 105 19.70 -5.84 -8.80
C PHE A 105 18.67 -5.88 -9.93
N SER A 106 18.65 -4.83 -10.78
CA SER A 106 17.79 -4.80 -11.96
C SER A 106 18.16 -5.87 -13.00
N ASP A 107 19.45 -6.02 -13.28
CA ASP A 107 19.95 -6.92 -14.33
C ASP A 107 19.91 -8.40 -13.92
N SER A 108 19.94 -8.69 -12.62
CA SER A 108 19.79 -10.03 -12.07
C SER A 108 18.35 -10.28 -11.63
N TYR A 109 17.98 -9.82 -10.44
CA TYR A 109 16.75 -10.19 -9.74
C TYR A 109 15.49 -9.76 -10.49
N LEU A 110 15.35 -8.49 -10.85
CA LEU A 110 14.10 -8.01 -11.48
C LEU A 110 13.82 -8.67 -12.83
N LYS A 111 14.88 -9.05 -13.58
CA LYS A 111 14.74 -9.74 -14.85
C LYS A 111 14.18 -11.16 -14.68
N TYR A 112 14.63 -11.91 -13.68
CA TYR A 112 14.14 -13.28 -13.43
C TYR A 112 12.76 -13.32 -12.77
N PHE A 113 12.36 -12.29 -12.03
CA PHE A 113 11.06 -12.21 -11.35
C PHE A 113 10.01 -11.39 -12.11
N LYS A 114 10.22 -11.11 -13.40
CA LYS A 114 9.37 -10.24 -14.22
C LYS A 114 7.88 -10.64 -14.19
N ASP A 115 7.59 -11.93 -14.11
CA ASP A 115 6.22 -12.47 -14.14
C ASP A 115 5.39 -12.08 -12.90
N PHE A 116 6.03 -11.88 -11.74
CA PHE A 116 5.39 -11.35 -10.53
C PHE A 116 5.05 -9.86 -10.63
N PHE A 117 5.61 -9.16 -11.61
CA PHE A 117 5.37 -7.72 -11.80
C PHE A 117 4.45 -7.44 -12.99
N SER A 118 4.40 -8.31 -13.99
CA SER A 118 3.56 -8.13 -15.19
C SER A 118 2.06 -8.18 -14.90
N HIS A 119 1.66 -9.01 -13.93
CA HIS A 119 0.26 -9.18 -13.51
C HIS A 119 0.06 -8.97 -12.00
N GLY A 120 1.05 -8.36 -11.33
CA GLY A 120 1.09 -8.22 -9.87
C GLY A 120 1.43 -9.54 -9.15
N THR A 121 1.41 -9.52 -7.81
CA THR A 121 1.90 -10.62 -6.98
C THR A 121 1.18 -11.96 -7.18
N GLY A 122 -0.03 -11.93 -7.73
CA GLY A 122 -0.78 -13.16 -8.07
C GLY A 122 -0.41 -13.76 -9.43
N GLY A 123 0.28 -13.00 -10.31
CA GLY A 123 0.69 -13.44 -11.64
C GLY A 123 1.62 -14.64 -11.58
N GLY A 124 1.13 -15.80 -12.05
CA GLY A 124 1.85 -17.08 -11.99
C GLY A 124 1.84 -17.77 -10.62
N ALA A 125 1.66 -17.03 -9.53
CA ALA A 125 1.61 -17.58 -8.18
C ALA A 125 0.35 -18.40 -7.90
N MET A 126 -0.81 -17.98 -8.44
CA MET A 126 -2.09 -18.65 -8.18
C MET A 126 -2.13 -20.09 -8.71
N GLU A 127 -1.77 -20.29 -9.98
CA GLU A 127 -1.69 -21.62 -10.60
C GLU A 127 -0.61 -22.49 -9.94
N MET A 128 0.56 -21.89 -9.65
CA MET A 128 1.63 -22.57 -8.93
C MET A 128 1.15 -23.11 -7.58
N PHE A 129 0.58 -22.26 -6.73
CA PHE A 129 0.10 -22.71 -5.41
C PHE A 129 -1.05 -23.71 -5.50
N ALA A 130 -1.95 -23.58 -6.48
CA ALA A 130 -3.02 -24.54 -6.70
C ALA A 130 -2.46 -25.93 -7.05
N SER A 131 -1.50 -26.00 -7.99
CA SER A 131 -0.87 -27.27 -8.40
C SER A 131 -0.08 -27.97 -7.28
N MET A 132 0.45 -27.20 -6.34
CA MET A 132 1.16 -27.71 -5.16
C MET A 132 0.23 -28.07 -3.99
N GLY A 133 -1.09 -27.88 -4.13
CA GLY A 133 -2.02 -28.07 -3.03
C GLY A 133 -1.84 -27.06 -1.88
N ASN A 134 -1.24 -25.91 -2.17
CA ASN A 134 -0.89 -24.87 -1.20
C ASN A 134 -1.80 -23.63 -1.31
N LEU A 135 -3.04 -23.80 -1.78
CA LEU A 135 -4.04 -22.75 -1.83
C LEU A 135 -5.08 -22.96 -0.71
N PRO A 136 -5.07 -22.15 0.36
CA PRO A 136 -6.00 -22.29 1.48
C PRO A 136 -7.46 -22.26 1.02
N THR A 137 -8.12 -23.41 1.04
CA THR A 137 -9.48 -23.59 0.53
C THR A 137 -10.41 -24.02 1.65
N ARG A 138 -11.58 -23.36 1.76
CA ARG A 138 -12.61 -23.66 2.77
C ARG A 138 -12.05 -23.68 4.19
N ASN A 139 -11.38 -22.59 4.58
CA ASN A 139 -10.68 -22.46 5.86
C ASN A 139 -9.63 -23.56 6.08
N PHE A 140 -8.69 -23.70 5.13
CA PHE A 140 -7.58 -24.66 5.17
C PHE A 140 -7.99 -26.15 5.23
N LYS A 141 -9.25 -26.49 4.93
CA LYS A 141 -9.71 -27.88 4.84
C LYS A 141 -9.28 -28.57 3.55
N ALA A 142 -8.84 -27.80 2.54
CA ALA A 142 -8.35 -28.30 1.27
C ALA A 142 -7.23 -27.38 0.73
N GLY A 143 -6.44 -27.91 -0.19
CA GLY A 143 -5.29 -27.26 -0.82
C GLY A 143 -5.55 -26.64 -2.20
N GLY A 144 -6.78 -26.66 -2.69
CA GLY A 144 -7.16 -26.10 -4.00
C GLY A 144 -8.66 -26.17 -4.26
N ILE A 145 -9.13 -25.43 -5.27
CA ILE A 145 -10.55 -25.31 -5.65
C ILE A 145 -10.87 -25.95 -7.02
N GLY A 146 -10.06 -26.88 -7.50
CA GLY A 146 -10.13 -27.31 -8.90
C GLY A 146 -9.50 -26.24 -9.79
N SER A 147 -10.30 -25.50 -10.57
CA SER A 147 -9.80 -24.44 -11.44
C SER A 147 -9.64 -23.11 -10.70
N VAL A 148 -8.47 -22.48 -10.82
CA VAL A 148 -8.20 -21.12 -10.28
C VAL A 148 -8.29 -20.02 -11.34
N LYS A 149 -8.67 -20.34 -12.58
CA LYS A 149 -8.74 -19.37 -13.69
C LYS A 149 -9.57 -18.13 -13.36
N ALA A 150 -10.73 -18.30 -12.72
CA ALA A 150 -11.60 -17.18 -12.33
C ALA A 150 -10.97 -16.25 -11.25
N LEU A 151 -9.89 -16.69 -10.59
CA LEU A 151 -9.16 -15.93 -9.58
C LEU A 151 -7.80 -15.45 -10.08
N ASP A 152 -7.43 -15.79 -11.32
CA ASP A 152 -6.13 -15.43 -11.88
C ASP A 152 -6.13 -13.96 -12.31
N PRO A 153 -5.17 -13.14 -11.80
CA PRO A 153 -5.08 -11.73 -12.19
C PRO A 153 -4.76 -11.51 -13.67
N GLN A 154 -4.24 -12.51 -14.39
CA GLN A 154 -4.05 -12.43 -15.84
C GLN A 154 -5.39 -12.30 -16.57
N ILE A 155 -6.42 -13.01 -16.10
CA ILE A 155 -7.76 -13.04 -16.71
C ILE A 155 -8.56 -11.81 -16.28
N ASN A 156 -8.48 -11.43 -14.99
CA ASN A 156 -9.20 -10.27 -14.46
C ASN A 156 -8.78 -8.93 -15.08
N LYS A 157 -7.57 -8.85 -15.65
CA LYS A 157 -7.10 -7.62 -16.32
C LYS A 157 -7.79 -7.36 -17.66
N GLU A 158 -8.39 -8.38 -18.28
CA GLU A 158 -9.15 -8.26 -19.53
C GLU A 158 -10.63 -7.93 -19.29
N GLU A 159 -11.19 -8.28 -18.12
CA GLU A 159 -12.59 -8.02 -17.77
C GLU A 159 -12.81 -6.77 -16.89
N ILE A 160 -11.78 -6.29 -16.19
CA ILE A 160 -11.87 -5.12 -15.31
C ILE A 160 -11.22 -3.92 -16.01
N ASP A 161 -12.05 -3.15 -16.73
CA ASP A 161 -11.72 -1.81 -17.23
C ASP A 161 -11.40 -0.91 -16.02
N LEU A 162 -10.12 -0.59 -15.81
CA LEU A 162 -9.64 0.39 -14.82
C LEU A 162 -9.05 1.62 -15.51
#